data_AF-A0A356UDR5-F1
#
_entry.id   AF-A0A356UDR5-F1
#
_cell.length_a   1.000
_cell.length_b   1.000
_cell.length_c   1.000
_cell.angle_alpha   90.00
_cell.angle_beta   90.00
_cell.angle_gamma   90.00
#
_symmetry.space_group_name_H-M   'P 1'
#
loop_
_entity.id
_entity.type
_entity.pdbx_description
1 polymer ?
#
loop_
_entity_poly.entity_id
_entity_poly.type
_entity_poly.pdbx_seq_one_letter_code
_entity_poly.pdbx_strand_id
1 'polypeptide(L)'
;MEKDKVVKTATIAVNQPLEYRGVKFYQTSYGQLAQIEVFVPESKSHQELLGEGDIIRILGTDYHLLLYRYDPPTGMYSQLQAKELKIIYALYKEDKLAGTGKLGINQSVPVDEQGNSFKFTGFTPTTGLEVKKDPGVPVVIFGSLLIVLGIGMIMILKPHKIWAVLEKQDDSISISLGGNSRRHSLEFEEEFKKMVKELDTEYTA
;
A
#
# COMPACT_ATOMS: atom_id res chain seq x y z
N MET A 1 5.17 12.58 15.30
CA MET A 1 5.15 13.82 16.11
C MET A 1 5.33 14.99 15.15
N GLU A 2 4.65 16.12 15.38
CA GLU A 2 4.99 17.38 14.72
C GLU A 2 5.37 18.36 15.82
N LYS A 3 6.57 18.95 15.76
CA LYS A 3 7.09 19.86 16.79
C LYS A 3 7.07 19.23 18.20
N ASP A 4 7.55 17.98 18.30
CA ASP A 4 7.58 17.16 19.53
C ASP A 4 6.24 16.93 20.22
N LYS A 5 5.13 17.23 19.54
CA LYS A 5 3.78 16.94 20.02
C LYS A 5 3.21 15.72 19.31
N VAL A 6 2.58 14.83 20.08
CA VAL A 6 1.83 13.70 19.54
C VAL A 6 0.58 14.26 18.85
N VAL A 7 0.48 14.05 17.53
CA VAL A 7 -0.59 14.63 16.70
C VAL A 7 -1.74 13.65 16.46
N LYS A 8 -1.44 12.34 16.47
CA LYS A 8 -2.44 11.28 16.34
C LYS A 8 -1.89 9.99 16.95
N THR A 9 -2.74 9.31 17.71
CA THR A 9 -2.48 7.99 18.28
C THR A 9 -3.59 7.06 17.80
N ALA A 10 -3.22 5.89 17.29
CA ALA A 10 -4.18 4.84 16.97
C ALA A 10 -3.52 3.48 17.14
N THR A 11 -4.34 2.46 17.41
CA THR A 11 -3.93 1.06 17.34
C THR A 11 -3.96 0.62 15.88
N ILE A 12 -2.81 0.20 15.35
CA ILE A 12 -2.70 -0.39 14.01
C ILE A 12 -2.91 -1.90 14.15
N ALA A 13 -3.79 -2.45 13.32
CA ALA A 13 -4.01 -3.89 13.21
C ALA A 13 -4.02 -4.31 11.74
N VAL A 14 -4.07 -5.62 11.47
CA VAL A 14 -4.16 -6.16 10.12
C VAL A 14 -5.39 -5.55 9.42
N ASN A 15 -5.19 -4.95 8.25
CA ASN A 15 -6.20 -4.21 7.47
C ASN A 15 -6.79 -2.96 8.16
N GLN A 16 -6.19 -2.48 9.24
CA GLN A 16 -6.59 -1.26 9.95
C GLN A 16 -5.39 -0.30 10.05
N PRO A 17 -5.01 0.37 8.93
CA PRO A 17 -3.90 1.31 8.94
C PRO A 17 -4.23 2.59 9.69
N LEU A 18 -3.22 3.20 10.31
CA LEU A 18 -3.33 4.56 10.80
C LEU A 18 -3.24 5.52 9.61
N GLU A 19 -4.25 6.36 9.42
CA GLU A 19 -4.24 7.38 8.37
C GLU A 19 -4.09 8.79 8.94
N TYR A 20 -3.16 9.58 8.41
CA TYR A 20 -2.97 10.98 8.79
C TYR A 20 -2.52 11.82 7.59
N ARG A 21 -3.28 12.88 7.25
CA ARG A 21 -3.01 13.79 6.11
C ARG A 21 -2.71 13.06 4.78
N GLY A 22 -3.47 12.02 4.48
CA GLY A 22 -3.30 11.20 3.27
C GLY A 22 -2.10 10.25 3.27
N VAL A 23 -1.38 10.14 4.41
CA VAL A 23 -0.36 9.12 4.65
C VAL A 23 -0.98 7.98 5.44
N LYS A 24 -0.78 6.75 4.98
CA LYS A 24 -1.23 5.53 5.63
C LYS A 24 -0.02 4.77 6.17
N PHE A 25 -0.11 4.40 7.44
CA PHE A 25 0.86 3.58 8.14
C PHE A 25 0.27 2.17 8.23
N TYR A 26 0.89 1.25 7.49
CA TYR A 26 0.56 -0.16 7.50
C TYR A 26 1.54 -0.91 8.37
N GLN A 27 1.04 -1.92 9.05
CA GLN A 27 1.88 -2.94 9.62
C GLN A 27 2.03 -4.07 8.59
N THR A 28 3.26 -4.35 8.17
CA THR A 28 3.54 -5.29 7.08
C THR A 28 4.20 -6.57 7.53
N SER A 29 4.95 -6.51 8.63
CA SER A 29 5.62 -7.68 9.16
C SER A 29 5.70 -7.62 10.68
N TYR A 30 5.83 -8.81 11.25
CA TYR A 30 6.24 -9.03 12.62
C TYR A 30 7.52 -9.84 12.59
N GLY A 31 8.46 -9.48 13.44
CA GLY A 31 9.74 -10.13 13.54
C GLY A 31 10.25 -10.12 14.96
N GLN A 32 11.43 -10.68 15.12
CA GLN A 32 12.21 -10.57 16.34
C GLN A 32 13.66 -10.30 15.92
N LEU A 33 14.34 -9.46 16.68
CA LEU A 33 15.77 -9.24 16.54
C LEU A 33 16.49 -9.76 17.79
N ALA A 34 17.63 -10.40 17.59
CA ALA A 34 18.51 -10.81 18.67
C ALA A 34 19.17 -9.57 19.28
N GLN A 35 19.07 -9.42 20.60
CA GLN A 35 19.80 -8.42 21.36
C GLN A 35 21.19 -8.97 21.67
N ILE A 36 22.21 -8.33 21.08
CA ILE A 36 23.61 -8.63 21.31
C ILE A 36 24.22 -7.48 22.09
N GLU A 37 24.64 -7.76 23.32
CA GLU A 37 25.44 -6.83 24.11
C GLU A 37 26.91 -7.05 23.78
N VAL A 38 27.55 -6.01 23.23
CA VAL A 38 28.97 -6.02 22.90
C VAL A 38 29.72 -5.27 23.99
N PHE A 39 30.65 -5.97 24.65
CA PHE A 39 31.50 -5.45 25.70
C PHE A 39 32.91 -5.22 25.13
N VAL A 40 33.37 -3.98 25.25
CA VAL A 40 34.69 -3.55 24.80
C VAL A 40 35.35 -2.83 25.97
N PRO A 41 36.45 -3.31 26.57
CA PRO A 41 37.03 -2.67 27.77
C PRO A 41 37.39 -1.19 27.58
N GLU A 42 37.79 -0.81 26.36
CA GLU A 42 38.15 0.57 26.01
C GLU A 42 36.94 1.48 25.74
N SER A 43 35.73 0.92 25.59
CA SER A 43 34.51 1.65 25.27
C SER A 43 33.36 1.28 26.23
N LYS A 44 32.28 2.07 26.27
CA LYS A 44 31.08 1.62 27.00
C LYS A 44 30.46 0.43 26.26
N SER A 45 29.89 -0.52 27.00
CA SER A 45 29.08 -1.57 26.39
C SER A 45 27.90 -0.94 25.65
N HIS A 46 27.56 -1.53 24.51
CA HIS A 46 26.43 -1.11 23.69
C HIS A 46 25.63 -2.34 23.27
N GLN A 47 24.35 -2.11 22.98
CA GLN A 47 23.44 -3.15 22.52
C GLN A 47 23.18 -2.97 21.03
N GLU A 48 23.33 -4.06 20.29
CA GLU A 48 23.02 -4.17 18.88
C GLU A 48 21.83 -5.10 18.67
N LEU A 49 20.98 -4.78 17.70
CA LEU A 49 19.82 -5.58 17.33
C LEU A 49 20.07 -6.24 15.98
N LEU A 50 20.18 -7.57 15.97
CA LEU A 50 20.53 -8.33 14.77
C LEU A 50 19.41 -9.25 14.30
N GLY A 51 19.16 -9.25 13.00
CA GLY A 51 18.38 -10.23 12.27
C GLY A 51 19.22 -11.40 11.75
N GLU A 52 18.57 -12.49 11.35
CA GLU A 52 19.26 -13.60 10.66
C GLU A 52 19.92 -13.09 9.37
N GLY A 53 21.21 -13.34 9.22
CA GLY A 53 22.03 -12.88 8.11
C GLY A 53 22.74 -11.53 8.35
N ASP A 54 22.41 -10.81 9.42
CA ASP A 54 23.06 -9.53 9.72
C ASP A 54 24.50 -9.73 10.16
N ILE A 55 25.37 -8.82 9.70
CA ILE A 55 26.79 -8.77 10.03
C ILE A 55 27.06 -7.44 10.73
N ILE A 56 27.67 -7.50 11.91
CA ILE A 56 28.18 -6.32 12.60
C ILE A 56 29.69 -6.41 12.82
N ARG A 57 30.36 -5.25 12.78
CA ARG A 57 31.75 -5.15 13.22
C ARG A 57 31.76 -4.91 14.72
N ILE A 58 32.60 -5.66 15.43
CA ILE A 58 32.85 -5.43 16.86
C ILE A 58 33.79 -4.23 16.96
N LEU A 59 33.24 -3.07 17.33
CA LEU A 59 33.97 -1.80 17.44
C LEU A 59 35.22 -1.95 18.32
N GLY A 60 36.35 -1.41 17.86
CA GLY A 60 37.65 -1.60 18.52
C GLY A 60 38.42 -2.84 18.08
N THR A 61 37.84 -3.67 17.20
CA THR A 61 38.49 -4.89 16.71
C THR A 61 38.35 -5.06 15.19
N ASP A 62 39.10 -6.02 14.63
CA ASP A 62 38.96 -6.48 13.23
C ASP A 62 38.00 -7.68 13.09
N TYR A 63 37.19 -7.92 14.12
CA TYR A 63 36.22 -9.00 14.13
C TYR A 63 34.85 -8.53 13.64
N HIS A 64 34.22 -9.39 12.83
CA HIS A 64 32.85 -9.26 12.38
C HIS A 64 32.01 -10.44 12.89
N LEU A 65 30.89 -10.15 13.53
CA LEU A 65 29.92 -11.13 13.99
C LEU A 65 28.82 -11.25 12.95
N LEU A 66 28.67 -12.45 12.37
CA LEU A 66 27.52 -12.85 11.56
C LEU A 66 26.53 -13.62 12.44
N LEU A 67 25.30 -13.14 12.49
CA LEU A 67 24.20 -13.90 13.06
C LEU A 67 23.66 -14.86 11.99
N TYR A 68 24.08 -16.12 12.02
CA TYR A 68 23.73 -17.07 10.96
C TYR A 68 22.25 -17.44 10.97
N ARG A 69 21.74 -17.84 12.14
CA ARG A 69 20.35 -18.27 12.29
C ARG A 69 19.94 -18.29 13.75
N TYR A 70 18.65 -18.18 14.01
CA TYR A 70 18.08 -18.47 15.31
C TYR A 70 17.93 -19.98 15.55
N ASP A 71 18.03 -20.39 16.81
CA ASP A 71 17.85 -21.78 17.24
C ASP A 71 17.02 -21.83 18.53
N PRO A 72 15.74 -22.23 18.49
CA PRO A 72 15.00 -22.72 17.33
C PRO A 72 14.50 -21.59 16.40
N PRO A 73 13.95 -21.90 15.21
CA PRO A 73 13.45 -20.90 14.27
C PRO A 73 12.22 -20.13 14.80
N THR A 74 11.97 -18.96 14.19
CA THR A 74 11.02 -17.92 14.65
C THR A 74 9.60 -18.38 14.98
N GLY A 75 9.14 -19.50 14.41
CA GLY A 75 7.80 -20.05 14.63
C GLY A 75 7.60 -20.89 15.91
N MET A 76 8.67 -21.21 16.66
CA MET A 76 8.58 -22.14 17.80
C MET A 76 8.69 -21.47 19.19
N TYR A 77 8.85 -20.15 19.26
CA TYR A 77 9.16 -19.46 20.52
C TYR A 77 8.05 -19.39 21.56
N SER A 78 6.77 -19.45 21.17
CA SER A 78 5.65 -19.27 22.12
C SER A 78 5.52 -20.38 23.16
N GLN A 79 6.22 -21.50 22.97
CA GLN A 79 6.19 -22.67 23.86
C GLN A 79 7.51 -22.89 24.61
N LEU A 80 8.52 -22.05 24.38
CA LEU A 80 9.88 -22.26 24.86
C LEU A 80 10.21 -21.34 26.02
N GLN A 81 10.96 -21.86 26.99
CA GLN A 81 11.50 -21.03 28.05
C GLN A 81 12.64 -20.18 27.50
N ALA A 82 12.84 -18.98 28.07
CA ALA A 82 13.93 -18.09 27.64
C ALA A 82 15.31 -18.78 27.61
N LYS A 83 15.55 -19.73 28.52
CA LYS A 83 16.79 -20.50 28.61
C LYS A 83 17.05 -21.44 27.42
N GLU A 84 16.01 -21.78 26.67
CA GLU A 84 16.10 -22.67 25.51
C GLU A 84 16.41 -21.90 24.22
N LEU A 85 16.28 -20.57 24.25
CA LEU A 85 16.56 -19.69 23.14
C LEU A 85 18.07 -19.58 22.91
N LYS A 86 18.48 -19.88 21.69
CA LYS A 86 19.87 -19.81 21.26
C LYS A 86 19.97 -19.10 19.92
N ILE A 87 21.16 -18.62 19.62
CA ILE A 87 21.54 -18.13 18.31
C ILE A 87 22.73 -18.92 17.79
N ILE A 88 22.80 -19.10 16.48
CA ILE A 88 23.96 -19.65 15.80
C ILE A 88 24.73 -18.46 15.23
N TYR A 89 26.00 -18.33 15.60
CA TYR A 89 26.85 -17.23 15.16
C TYR A 89 28.10 -17.75 14.45
N ALA A 90 28.64 -16.90 13.60
CA ALA A 90 29.97 -17.05 13.01
C ALA A 90 30.76 -15.78 13.27
N LEU A 91 31.97 -15.93 13.80
CA LEU A 91 32.90 -14.85 14.05
C LEU A 91 33.99 -14.89 12.98
N TYR A 92 34.17 -13.79 12.27
CA TYR A 92 35.18 -13.60 11.25
C TYR A 92 36.22 -12.60 11.75
N LYS A 93 37.48 -12.82 11.42
CA LYS A 93 38.55 -11.83 11.55
C LYS A 93 38.98 -11.46 10.14
N GLU A 94 38.75 -10.21 9.74
CA GLU A 94 38.82 -9.80 8.33
C GLU A 94 37.92 -10.74 7.48
N ASP A 95 38.51 -11.50 6.55
CA ASP A 95 37.79 -12.47 5.70
C ASP A 95 37.95 -13.93 6.15
N LYS A 96 38.63 -14.19 7.28
CA LYS A 96 38.87 -15.56 7.78
C LYS A 96 37.91 -15.90 8.89
N LEU A 97 37.27 -17.07 8.78
CA LEU A 97 36.44 -17.60 9.85
C LEU A 97 37.30 -17.88 11.09
N ALA A 98 37.06 -17.13 12.16
CA ALA A 98 37.75 -17.27 13.44
C ALA A 98 37.06 -18.29 14.35
N GLY A 99 35.73 -18.44 14.24
CA GLY A 99 34.98 -19.44 14.98
C GLY A 99 33.49 -19.45 14.67
N THR A 100 32.81 -20.51 15.09
CA THR A 100 31.35 -20.63 15.01
C THR A 100 30.84 -21.27 16.28
N GLY A 101 29.63 -20.94 16.70
CA GLY A 101 29.05 -21.56 17.88
C GLY A 101 27.56 -21.36 18.01
N LYS A 102 27.00 -22.06 19.00
CA LYS A 102 25.66 -21.80 19.50
C LYS A 102 25.77 -21.01 20.79
N LEU A 103 25.06 -19.90 20.89
CA LEU A 103 25.08 -19.04 22.06
C LEU A 103 23.71 -19.02 22.73
N GLY A 104 23.65 -19.40 24.01
CA GLY A 104 22.44 -19.27 24.81
C GLY A 104 22.30 -17.88 25.45
N ILE A 105 21.11 -17.60 25.99
CA ILE A 105 20.87 -16.35 26.73
C ILE A 105 21.87 -16.23 27.89
N ASN A 106 22.40 -15.02 28.02
CA ASN A 106 23.36 -14.59 29.02
C ASN A 106 24.72 -15.27 29.00
N GLN A 107 25.04 -16.04 27.97
CA GLN A 107 26.37 -16.61 27.78
C GLN A 107 27.26 -15.59 27.07
N SER A 108 28.44 -15.32 27.64
CA SER A 108 29.45 -14.41 27.07
C SER A 108 30.45 -15.21 26.25
N VAL A 109 30.82 -14.69 25.07
CA VAL A 109 31.86 -15.25 24.20
C VAL A 109 33.00 -14.23 24.11
N PRO A 110 34.22 -14.59 24.52
CA PRO A 110 35.37 -13.73 24.29
C PRO A 110 35.69 -13.67 22.79
N VAL A 111 35.96 -12.46 22.31
CA VAL A 111 36.32 -12.16 20.92
C VAL A 111 37.83 -12.21 20.75
N ASP A 112 38.56 -11.71 21.74
CA ASP A 112 40.02 -11.64 21.76
C ASP A 112 40.60 -11.76 23.17
N GLU A 113 41.93 -11.75 23.24
CA GLU A 113 42.70 -11.76 24.49
C GLU A 113 42.71 -10.39 25.20
N GLN A 114 42.22 -9.33 24.54
CA GLN A 114 42.16 -7.97 25.08
C GLN A 114 40.93 -7.78 26.00
N GLY A 115 40.06 -8.78 26.09
CA GLY A 115 38.89 -8.78 26.95
C GLY A 115 37.61 -8.31 26.25
N ASN A 116 37.64 -8.13 24.93
CA ASN A 116 36.44 -7.86 24.16
C ASN A 116 35.55 -9.11 24.17
N SER A 117 34.25 -8.95 24.40
CA SER A 117 33.30 -10.06 24.42
C SER A 117 31.93 -9.64 23.91
N PHE A 118 31.11 -10.60 23.52
CA PHE A 118 29.71 -10.36 23.23
C PHE A 118 28.82 -11.37 23.92
N LYS A 119 27.58 -10.96 24.18
CA LYS A 119 26.61 -11.74 24.93
C LYS A 119 25.24 -11.60 24.29
N PHE A 120 24.57 -12.73 24.10
CA PHE A 120 23.18 -12.74 23.67
C PHE A 120 22.26 -12.56 24.89
N THR A 121 21.46 -11.49 24.94
CA THR A 121 20.60 -11.19 26.10
C THR A 121 19.14 -11.60 25.89
N GLY A 122 18.73 -11.83 24.64
CA GLY A 122 17.39 -12.34 24.30
C GLY A 122 16.88 -11.81 22.97
N PHE A 123 15.62 -12.08 22.66
CA PHE A 123 14.94 -11.55 21.48
C PHE A 123 14.05 -10.36 21.86
N THR A 124 14.09 -9.31 21.03
CA THR A 124 13.14 -8.19 21.11
C THR A 124 12.13 -8.32 19.97
N PRO A 125 10.81 -8.21 20.25
CA PRO A 125 9.81 -8.19 19.20
C PRO A 125 9.93 -6.90 18.39
N THR A 126 9.84 -7.04 17.07
CA THR A 126 9.86 -5.92 16.14
C THR A 126 8.66 -5.98 15.21
N THR A 127 8.28 -4.83 14.67
CA THR A 127 7.24 -4.73 13.67
C THR A 127 7.69 -3.86 12.51
N GLY A 128 7.45 -4.34 11.29
CA GLY A 128 7.64 -3.57 10.08
C GLY A 128 6.48 -2.59 9.90
N LEU A 129 6.81 -1.31 9.81
CA LEU A 129 5.87 -0.25 9.46
C LEU A 129 6.16 0.22 8.05
N GLU A 130 5.18 0.07 7.16
CA GLU A 130 5.23 0.64 5.82
C GLU A 130 4.44 1.95 5.79
N VAL A 131 5.07 2.99 5.26
CA VAL A 131 4.49 4.32 5.14
C VAL A 131 4.19 4.59 3.68
N LYS A 132 2.91 4.76 3.35
CA LYS A 132 2.46 4.98 1.97
C LYS A 132 1.63 6.26 1.86
N LYS A 133 1.80 6.99 0.76
CA LYS A 133 1.00 8.17 0.44
C LYS A 133 0.47 8.05 -1.00
N ASP A 134 -0.84 7.96 -1.14
CA ASP A 134 -1.50 7.78 -2.43
C ASP A 134 -2.37 9.01 -2.78
N PRO A 135 -1.78 10.09 -3.34
CA PRO A 135 -2.53 11.32 -3.65
C PRO A 135 -3.46 11.18 -4.86
N GLY A 136 -3.35 10.10 -5.64
CA GLY A 136 -4.17 9.84 -6.82
C GLY A 136 -5.56 9.30 -6.53
N VAL A 137 -5.83 8.81 -5.31
CA VAL A 137 -7.13 8.19 -4.97
C VAL A 137 -8.31 9.15 -5.22
N PRO A 138 -8.29 10.43 -4.81
CA PRO A 138 -9.36 11.36 -5.11
C PRO A 138 -9.55 11.59 -6.63
N VAL A 139 -8.47 11.62 -7.40
CA VAL A 139 -8.51 11.80 -8.87
C VAL A 139 -9.19 10.61 -9.54
N VAL A 140 -8.86 9.39 -9.10
CA VAL A 140 -9.49 8.16 -9.61
C VAL A 140 -10.99 8.13 -9.27
N ILE A 141 -11.37 8.48 -8.05
CA ILE A 141 -12.78 8.58 -7.63
C ILE A 141 -13.53 9.64 -8.44
N PHE A 142 -12.91 10.80 -8.69
CA PHE A 142 -13.52 11.84 -9.49
C PHE A 142 -13.72 11.39 -10.95
N GLY A 143 -12.71 10.73 -11.55
CA GLY A 143 -12.82 10.17 -12.89
C GLY A 143 -13.90 9.10 -13.00
N SER A 144 -14.00 8.19 -12.02
CA SER A 144 -15.03 7.15 -12.03
C SER A 144 -16.44 7.74 -11.88
N LEU A 145 -16.61 8.76 -11.02
CA LEU A 145 -17.87 9.49 -10.89
C LEU A 145 -18.27 10.18 -12.21
N LEU A 146 -17.32 10.82 -12.89
CA LEU A 146 -17.56 11.51 -14.15
C LEU A 146 -18.01 10.53 -15.24
N ILE A 147 -17.44 9.31 -15.29
CA ILE A 147 -17.88 8.26 -16.20
C ILE A 147 -19.33 7.84 -15.90
N VAL A 148 -19.68 7.59 -14.64
CA VAL A 148 -21.05 7.22 -14.24
C VAL A 148 -22.04 8.32 -14.64
N LEU A 149 -21.69 9.58 -14.41
CA LEU A 149 -22.52 10.73 -14.82
C LEU A 149 -22.64 10.85 -16.34
N GLY A 150 -21.54 10.67 -17.08
CA GLY A 150 -21.54 10.73 -18.54
C GLY A 150 -22.44 9.66 -19.17
N ILE A 151 -22.40 8.43 -18.64
CA ILE A 151 -23.30 7.35 -19.06
C ILE A 151 -24.75 7.74 -18.75
N GLY A 152 -25.02 8.26 -17.55
CA GLY A 152 -26.35 8.75 -17.17
C GLY A 152 -26.88 9.85 -18.11
N MET A 153 -26.02 10.81 -18.48
CA MET A 153 -26.38 11.88 -19.42
C MET A 153 -26.74 11.35 -20.80
N ILE A 154 -26.01 10.38 -21.34
CA ILE A 154 -26.33 9.76 -22.64
C ILE A 154 -27.69 9.05 -22.60
N MET A 155 -28.11 8.55 -21.43
CA MET A 155 -29.43 7.95 -21.27
C MET A 155 -30.56 8.99 -21.23
N ILE A 156 -30.30 10.21 -20.74
CA ILE A 156 -31.29 11.28 -20.63
C ILE A 156 -31.41 12.08 -21.93
N LEU A 157 -30.28 12.33 -22.61
CA LEU A 157 -30.27 13.04 -23.87
C LEU A 157 -30.94 12.18 -24.94
N LYS A 158 -32.06 12.67 -25.49
CA LYS A 158 -32.83 12.02 -26.56
C LYS A 158 -32.37 12.57 -27.92
N PRO A 159 -31.42 11.95 -28.63
CA PRO A 159 -31.04 12.41 -29.96
C PRO A 159 -32.13 12.06 -30.97
N HIS A 160 -33.02 13.00 -31.24
CA HIS A 160 -33.99 12.92 -32.34
C HIS A 160 -33.36 13.50 -33.62
N LYS A 161 -33.51 12.80 -34.74
CA LYS A 161 -33.17 13.33 -36.06
C LYS A 161 -34.44 13.51 -36.85
N ILE A 162 -34.65 14.71 -37.37
CA ILE A 162 -35.78 15.07 -38.22
C ILE A 162 -35.21 15.59 -39.54
N TRP A 163 -35.76 15.11 -40.65
CA TRP A 163 -35.48 15.55 -42.00
C TRP A 163 -36.74 16.14 -42.61
N ALA A 164 -36.57 17.21 -43.39
CA ALA A 164 -37.62 17.82 -44.19
C ALA A 164 -37.15 17.87 -45.64
N VAL A 165 -37.99 17.38 -46.56
CA VAL A 165 -37.77 17.45 -48.00
C VAL A 165 -38.87 18.36 -48.58
N LEU A 166 -38.45 19.37 -49.32
CA LEU A 166 -39.31 20.35 -49.97
C LEU A 166 -39.32 20.05 -51.47
N GLU A 167 -40.47 19.67 -52.01
CA GLU A 167 -40.64 19.45 -53.45
C GLU A 167 -41.63 20.49 -53.99
N LYS A 168 -41.27 21.16 -55.07
CA LYS A 168 -42.13 22.16 -55.72
C LYS A 168 -42.93 21.46 -56.82
N GLN A 169 -44.27 21.53 -56.74
CA GLN A 169 -45.17 20.97 -57.74
C GLN A 169 -46.09 22.06 -58.26
N ASP A 170 -45.89 22.48 -59.51
CA ASP A 170 -46.63 23.51 -60.25
C ASP A 170 -46.88 24.83 -59.48
N ASP A 171 -47.93 24.91 -58.65
CA ASP A 171 -48.36 26.09 -57.88
C ASP A 171 -48.40 25.85 -56.34
N SER A 172 -47.88 24.71 -55.86
CA SER A 172 -47.78 24.38 -54.44
C SER A 172 -46.40 23.82 -54.06
N ILE A 173 -46.05 23.94 -52.77
CA ILE A 173 -44.85 23.34 -52.19
C ILE A 173 -45.31 22.18 -51.32
N SER A 174 -44.91 20.94 -51.67
CA SER A 174 -45.12 19.79 -50.81
C SER A 174 -43.95 19.65 -49.84
N ILE A 175 -44.27 19.44 -48.56
CA ILE A 175 -43.28 19.25 -47.50
C ILE A 175 -43.41 17.81 -47.00
N SER A 176 -42.38 17.00 -47.23
CA SER A 176 -42.27 15.65 -46.67
C SER A 176 -41.39 15.66 -45.43
N LEU A 177 -41.94 15.30 -44.27
CA LEU A 177 -41.21 15.21 -43.00
C LEU A 177 -40.92 13.73 -42.67
N GLY A 178 -39.68 13.43 -42.30
CA GLY A 178 -39.26 12.10 -41.84
C GLY A 178 -38.44 12.21 -40.56
N GLY A 179 -38.62 11.26 -39.64
CA GLY A 179 -37.90 11.25 -38.36
C GLY A 179 -37.29 9.88 -38.06
N ASN A 180 -36.15 9.87 -37.36
CA ASN A 180 -35.58 8.64 -36.80
C ASN A 180 -35.14 8.90 -35.35
N SER A 181 -35.62 8.05 -34.44
CA SER A 181 -35.21 8.02 -33.05
C SER A 181 -34.59 6.67 -32.70
N ARG A 182 -33.40 6.72 -32.09
CA ARG A 182 -32.65 5.50 -31.70
C ARG A 182 -33.10 4.90 -30.37
N ARG A 183 -33.79 5.67 -29.52
CA ARG A 183 -34.32 5.26 -28.19
C ARG A 183 -35.63 6.00 -27.94
N HIS A 184 -36.59 5.40 -27.22
CA HIS A 184 -37.91 5.99 -26.94
C HIS A 184 -38.72 6.32 -28.22
N SER A 185 -38.82 5.37 -29.15
CA SER A 185 -39.52 5.56 -30.43
C SER A 185 -41.01 5.91 -30.28
N LEU A 186 -41.68 5.39 -29.24
CA LEU A 186 -43.11 5.62 -29.00
C LEU A 186 -43.40 7.09 -28.63
N GLU A 187 -42.66 7.64 -27.66
CA GLU A 187 -42.77 9.05 -27.25
C GLU A 187 -42.41 9.99 -28.41
N PHE A 188 -41.37 9.65 -29.18
CA PHE A 188 -41.00 10.42 -30.37
C PHE A 188 -42.09 10.39 -31.44
N GLU A 189 -42.77 9.25 -31.65
CA GLU A 189 -43.85 9.15 -32.63
C GLU A 189 -45.04 10.06 -32.25
N GLU A 190 -45.40 10.11 -30.96
CA GLU A 190 -46.44 11.01 -30.46
C GLU A 190 -46.05 12.49 -30.61
N GLU A 191 -44.84 12.87 -30.21
CA GLU A 191 -44.31 14.23 -30.37
C GLU A 191 -44.22 14.63 -31.86
N PHE A 192 -43.77 13.72 -32.72
CA PHE A 192 -43.63 13.95 -34.16
C PHE A 192 -45.00 14.10 -34.84
N LYS A 193 -45.97 13.24 -34.51
CA LYS A 193 -47.35 13.37 -35.02
C LYS A 193 -47.99 14.69 -34.60
N LYS A 194 -47.75 15.13 -33.36
CA LYS A 194 -48.22 16.43 -32.88
C LYS A 194 -47.59 17.58 -33.67
N MET A 195 -46.28 17.55 -33.89
CA MET A 195 -45.56 18.55 -34.68
C MET A 195 -46.06 18.63 -36.13
N VAL A 196 -46.28 17.48 -36.79
CA VAL A 196 -46.84 17.43 -38.15
C VAL A 196 -48.24 18.04 -38.19
N LYS A 197 -49.09 17.73 -37.20
CA LYS A 197 -50.45 18.26 -37.12
C LYS A 197 -50.51 19.77 -36.90
N GLU A 198 -49.61 20.31 -36.07
CA GLU A 198 -49.50 21.77 -35.87
C GLU A 198 -49.09 22.48 -37.17
N LEU A 199 -48.10 21.94 -37.89
CA LEU A 199 -47.66 22.49 -39.19
C LEU A 199 -48.75 22.39 -40.27
N ASP A 200 -49.49 21.29 -40.33
CA ASP A 200 -50.62 21.13 -41.27
C ASP A 200 -51.73 22.16 -40.98
N THR A 201 -51.99 22.45 -39.70
CA THR A 201 -53.02 23.42 -39.29
C THR A 201 -52.60 24.86 -39.58
N GLU A 202 -51.31 25.19 -39.45
CA GLU A 202 -50.78 26.56 -39.62
C GLU A 202 -50.60 26.98 -41.09
N TYR A 203 -50.39 26.02 -42.00
CA TYR A 203 -50.16 26.30 -43.43
C TYR A 203 -51.32 25.91 -44.36
N THR A 204 -52.40 25.31 -43.83
CA THR A 204 -53.63 24.98 -44.59
C THR A 204 -54.80 25.93 -44.28
N ALA A 205 -54.56 26.99 -43.48
CA ALA A 205 -55.49 28.10 -43.23
C ALA A 205 -55.19 29.30 -44.14
#